data_AF-A0A947HUF8-F1
#
_entry.id   AF-A0A947HUF8-F1
#
_cell.length_a   1.000
_cell.length_b   1.000
_cell.length_c   1.000
_cell.angle_alpha   90.00
_cell.angle_beta   90.00
_cell.angle_gamma   90.00
#
_symmetry.space_group_name_H-M   'P 1'
#
loop_
_entity.id
_entity.type
_entity.pdbx_description
1 polymer ?
#
loop_
_entity_poly.entity_id
_entity_poly.type
_entity_poly.pdbx_seq_one_letter_code
_entity_poly.pdbx_strand_id
1 'polypeptide(L)'
;MTLALGAPPYELSRSPAAARVGALASASGLLLAHFEYRVELPLPEAWIPNGRADLGDPPGWQTGVLPESKYHSFRHERRLGSFHPSHRSKWTAHELCHGLLGFAWRPGAPPLFHALAARLAEALPVTLWYFLDEDGLARCQDHDGPLFDAYCERCEAVHAAGTGPRRPEWIERGQVFLARELDAVRRSAREGRMIPNRYATLDLGSDGLAYAASHRARLDSPELERWVELFCPPGSGHHLSLEALEARVIEVAADLMGEGRASPLMPTVAEGTARDLWIAQDVGYRLLQIRADTDGDAADALDDLVEALAATPAELEGHIDAYAALADEYEMPPAEEVFAVGYPLPLGLGRSVRQIAEGLETAAPNTLGLLGERLDEVVGAFVTADPVVRRPLAQRFARVLADLGARGDALLADAADLARFEAALGGPPAPDLEALTLVETVDDVSGAVVLSPAARLLRFDWDVPGYIDGLITRDDRRQPTSLLLAPNAEREVVVIPLEEAEAAVLDSAGSSPFDAAALACAPDLIGLGVLRPIRYPV
;
A
#
# COMPACT_ATOMS: atom_id res chain seq x y z
N MET A 1 -6.78 -0.37 -21.23
CA MET A 1 -6.38 1.04 -21.04
C MET A 1 -6.52 1.53 -19.58
N THR A 2 -6.66 0.64 -18.57
CA THR A 2 -7.03 1.02 -17.19
C THR A 2 -5.97 0.67 -16.13
N LEU A 3 -4.76 0.26 -16.53
CA LEU A 3 -3.61 -0.01 -15.64
C LEU A 3 -2.59 1.14 -15.58
N ALA A 4 -2.89 2.29 -16.22
CA ALA A 4 -1.87 3.32 -16.50
C ALA A 4 -1.18 3.88 -15.25
N LEU A 5 -1.90 4.03 -14.14
CA LEU A 5 -1.40 4.67 -12.92
C LEU A 5 -0.91 3.69 -11.83
N GLY A 6 -1.01 2.37 -12.03
CA GLY A 6 -0.58 1.39 -11.02
C GLY A 6 -1.50 1.25 -9.80
N ALA A 7 -2.80 1.54 -9.94
CA ALA A 7 -3.81 1.39 -8.88
C ALA A 7 -5.18 0.95 -9.46
N PRO A 8 -6.10 0.42 -8.63
CA PRO A 8 -7.45 0.09 -9.07
C PRO A 8 -8.20 1.36 -9.52
N PRO A 9 -8.82 1.38 -10.72
CA PRO A 9 -9.46 2.59 -11.26
C PRO A 9 -10.54 3.19 -10.35
N TYR A 10 -11.29 2.34 -9.64
CA TYR A 10 -12.36 2.79 -8.75
C TYR A 10 -11.84 3.68 -7.62
N GLU A 11 -10.58 3.51 -7.20
CA GLU A 11 -10.00 4.34 -6.15
C GLU A 11 -9.95 5.80 -6.62
N LEU A 12 -9.67 6.06 -7.90
CA LEU A 12 -9.62 7.41 -8.43
C LEU A 12 -10.99 7.97 -8.81
N SER A 13 -12.06 7.18 -8.83
CA SER A 13 -13.42 7.67 -9.10
C SER A 13 -14.32 7.75 -7.87
N ARG A 14 -13.82 7.40 -6.69
CA ARG A 14 -14.60 7.30 -5.43
C ARG A 14 -15.12 8.65 -4.92
N SER A 15 -14.47 9.75 -5.30
CA SER A 15 -14.80 11.13 -4.90
C SER A 15 -14.45 12.08 -6.06
N PRO A 16 -15.03 13.30 -6.10
CA PRO A 16 -14.69 14.32 -7.09
C PRO A 16 -13.22 14.77 -6.98
N ALA A 17 -12.69 14.90 -5.77
CA ALA A 17 -11.30 15.30 -5.54
C ALA A 17 -10.32 14.22 -6.02
N ALA A 18 -10.57 12.95 -5.70
CA ALA A 18 -9.78 11.82 -6.20
C ALA A 18 -9.79 11.74 -7.73
N ALA A 19 -10.94 12.01 -8.37
CA ALA A 19 -11.06 12.01 -9.83
C ALA A 19 -10.19 13.10 -10.48
N ARG A 20 -10.13 14.28 -9.86
CA ARG A 20 -9.26 15.37 -10.33
C ARG A 20 -7.78 15.05 -10.13
N VAL A 21 -7.40 14.47 -8.99
CA VAL A 21 -6.04 13.96 -8.78
C VAL A 21 -5.68 12.94 -9.87
N GLY A 22 -6.54 11.95 -10.10
CA GLY A 22 -6.29 10.91 -11.11
C GLY A 22 -6.13 11.49 -12.52
N ALA A 23 -6.97 12.46 -12.90
CA ALA A 23 -6.88 13.12 -14.19
C ALA A 23 -5.58 13.93 -14.34
N LEU A 24 -5.22 14.72 -13.32
CA LEU A 24 -4.00 15.52 -13.36
C LEU A 24 -2.74 14.66 -13.32
N ALA A 25 -2.75 13.56 -12.56
CA ALA A 25 -1.66 12.59 -12.49
C ALA A 25 -1.45 11.89 -13.83
N SER A 26 -2.53 11.45 -14.49
CA SER A 26 -2.47 10.88 -15.84
C SER A 26 -1.91 11.88 -16.84
N ALA A 27 -2.39 13.13 -16.81
CA ALA A 27 -1.89 14.19 -17.68
C ALA A 27 -0.42 14.55 -17.42
N SER A 28 0.09 14.23 -16.22
CA SER A 28 1.49 14.44 -15.82
C SER A 28 2.37 13.21 -16.06
N GLY A 29 1.81 12.12 -16.63
CA GLY A 29 2.53 10.85 -16.85
C GLY A 29 2.91 10.09 -15.57
N LEU A 30 2.40 10.49 -14.40
CA LEU A 30 2.71 9.86 -13.11
C LEU A 30 2.18 8.42 -13.04
N LEU A 31 2.73 7.64 -12.12
CA LEU A 31 2.30 6.28 -11.81
C LEU A 31 2.64 5.97 -10.34
N LEU A 32 2.09 4.85 -9.84
CA LEU A 32 2.41 4.30 -8.54
C LEU A 32 3.24 3.02 -8.69
N ALA A 33 4.20 2.86 -7.80
CA ALA A 33 4.97 1.63 -7.63
C ALA A 33 4.25 0.71 -6.65
N HIS A 34 4.04 -0.54 -7.02
CA HIS A 34 3.48 -1.53 -6.09
C HIS A 34 4.50 -1.87 -5.02
N PHE A 35 4.19 -1.50 -3.78
CA PHE A 35 5.13 -1.49 -2.66
C PHE A 35 5.76 -2.87 -2.41
N GLU A 36 4.95 -3.92 -2.36
CA GLU A 36 5.41 -5.30 -2.08
C GLU A 36 6.30 -5.90 -3.18
N TYR A 37 6.30 -5.32 -4.39
CA TYR A 37 7.18 -5.75 -5.50
C TYR A 37 8.47 -4.96 -5.59
N ARG A 38 8.54 -3.82 -4.90
CA ARG A 38 9.68 -2.91 -4.90
C ARG A 38 10.67 -3.35 -3.84
N VAL A 39 11.90 -3.67 -4.23
CA VAL A 39 12.98 -3.94 -3.27
C VAL A 39 13.50 -2.61 -2.77
N GLU A 40 13.46 -2.38 -1.47
CA GLU A 40 14.05 -1.20 -0.87
C GLU A 40 15.54 -1.48 -0.58
N LEU A 41 16.43 -0.74 -1.24
CA LEU A 41 17.88 -0.92 -1.09
C LEU A 41 18.32 -0.38 0.29
N PRO A 42 19.31 -1.02 0.94
CA PRO A 42 19.92 -0.50 2.17
C PRO A 42 20.38 0.94 2.01
N LEU A 43 20.22 1.75 3.06
CA LEU A 43 20.73 3.12 3.02
C LEU A 43 22.26 3.12 3.11
N PRO A 44 22.93 3.95 2.29
CA PRO A 44 24.35 4.22 2.42
C PRO A 44 24.71 4.63 3.85
N GLU A 45 25.86 4.17 4.35
CA GLU A 45 26.24 4.43 5.76
C GLU A 45 26.25 5.93 6.04
N ALA A 46 26.76 6.72 5.10
CA ALA A 46 26.81 8.17 5.17
C ALA A 46 25.43 8.86 5.17
N TRP A 47 24.38 8.16 4.73
CA TRP A 47 23.01 8.66 4.68
C TRP A 47 22.19 8.32 5.93
N ILE A 48 22.67 7.38 6.77
CA ILE A 48 21.99 6.99 8.01
C ILE A 48 22.06 8.15 9.02
N PRO A 49 20.92 8.68 9.49
CA PRO A 49 20.94 9.78 10.44
C PRO A 49 21.49 9.36 11.81
N ASN A 50 22.19 10.28 12.47
CA ASN A 50 22.69 10.07 13.83
C ASN A 50 21.57 9.65 14.79
N GLY A 51 21.75 8.50 15.46
CA GLY A 51 20.79 7.95 16.42
C GLY A 51 19.58 7.25 15.76
N ARG A 52 19.62 7.00 14.46
CA ARG A 52 18.57 6.31 13.70
C ARG A 52 19.11 5.12 12.90
N ALA A 53 19.90 4.26 13.56
CA ALA A 53 20.39 3.02 12.96
C ALA A 53 19.24 2.09 12.50
N ASP A 54 18.04 2.26 13.07
CA ASP A 54 16.80 1.59 12.62
C ASP A 54 16.40 1.91 11.17
N LEU A 55 16.99 2.95 10.55
CA LEU A 55 16.77 3.30 9.16
C LEU A 55 17.81 2.72 8.20
N GLY A 56 18.85 2.03 8.69
CA GLY A 56 19.89 1.47 7.82
C GLY A 56 19.38 0.31 6.96
N ASP A 57 18.67 -0.62 7.58
CA ASP A 57 18.18 -1.84 6.94
C ASP A 57 16.71 -1.72 6.51
N PRO A 58 16.35 -2.27 5.33
CA PRO A 58 14.96 -2.33 4.91
C PRO A 58 14.13 -3.25 5.83
N PRO A 59 12.84 -2.94 6.04
CA PRO A 59 11.96 -3.79 6.81
C PRO A 59 11.79 -5.17 6.16
N GLY A 60 11.77 -6.22 6.97
CA GLY A 60 11.45 -7.59 6.53
C GLY A 60 9.96 -7.90 6.61
N TRP A 61 9.53 -8.94 5.88
CA TRP A 61 8.17 -9.47 5.94
C TRP A 61 7.83 -10.02 7.31
N GLN A 62 6.60 -9.74 7.76
CA GLN A 62 6.04 -10.28 9.00
C GLN A 62 4.61 -10.71 8.72
N THR A 63 4.33 -12.02 8.83
CA THR A 63 2.99 -12.59 8.66
C THR A 63 2.29 -12.14 7.37
N GLY A 64 3.01 -12.11 6.25
CA GLY A 64 2.49 -11.66 4.95
C GLY A 64 2.25 -10.16 4.82
N VAL A 65 2.76 -9.36 5.75
CA VAL A 65 2.76 -7.90 5.70
C VAL A 65 4.19 -7.40 5.62
N LEU A 66 4.48 -6.61 4.58
CA LEU A 66 5.72 -5.85 4.49
C LEU A 66 5.47 -4.47 5.11
N PRO A 67 6.02 -4.15 6.30
CA PRO A 67 5.72 -2.87 6.92
C PRO A 67 6.39 -1.72 6.17
N GLU A 68 5.64 -0.66 5.91
CA GLU A 68 6.18 0.56 5.28
C GLU A 68 6.79 1.48 6.35
N SER A 69 8.13 1.53 6.41
CA SER A 69 8.84 2.44 7.32
C SER A 69 8.75 3.88 6.83
N LYS A 70 7.98 4.70 7.56
CA LYS A 70 7.66 6.11 7.25
C LYS A 70 8.87 6.98 6.88
N TYR A 71 10.07 6.70 7.37
CA TYR A 71 11.26 7.51 7.07
C TYR A 71 12.34 6.78 6.28
N HIS A 72 12.03 5.57 5.78
CA HIS A 72 12.91 4.82 4.90
C HIS A 72 12.38 4.84 3.45
N SER A 73 11.12 4.46 3.26
CA SER A 73 10.48 4.35 1.94
C SER A 73 9.90 5.67 1.45
N PHE A 74 9.32 6.46 2.36
CA PHE A 74 8.63 7.70 2.01
C PHE A 74 9.61 8.87 1.91
N ARG A 75 9.75 9.40 0.70
CA ARG A 75 10.67 10.50 0.38
C ARG A 75 9.98 11.47 -0.55
N HIS A 76 9.88 12.74 -0.17
CA HIS A 76 9.15 13.75 -0.95
C HIS A 76 9.77 14.01 -2.33
N GLU A 77 11.07 13.75 -2.50
CA GLU A 77 11.70 13.89 -3.81
C GLU A 77 11.34 12.75 -4.78
N ARG A 78 10.93 11.58 -4.29
CA ARG A 78 10.44 10.50 -5.16
C ARG A 78 9.10 10.91 -5.76
N ARG A 79 9.04 10.96 -7.09
CA ARG A 79 7.81 11.34 -7.82
C ARG A 79 6.78 10.22 -7.89
N LEU A 80 7.26 8.98 -7.88
CA LEU A 80 6.42 7.80 -7.95
C LEU A 80 6.03 7.40 -6.53
N GLY A 81 4.76 7.61 -6.19
CA GLY A 81 4.22 7.21 -4.89
C GLY A 81 4.03 5.70 -4.79
N SER A 82 3.69 5.22 -3.60
CA SER A 82 3.50 3.78 -3.34
C SER A 82 2.03 3.33 -3.44
N PHE A 83 1.79 2.23 -4.14
CA PHE A 83 0.56 1.45 -3.98
C PHE A 83 0.84 0.31 -2.99
N HIS A 84 0.33 0.45 -1.77
CA HIS A 84 0.47 -0.57 -0.72
C HIS A 84 -0.83 -1.37 -0.52
N PRO A 85 -0.90 -2.67 -0.81
CA PRO A 85 -2.16 -3.43 -0.73
C PRO A 85 -2.89 -3.38 0.62
N SER A 86 -2.16 -3.27 1.74
CA SER A 86 -2.71 -3.10 3.09
C SER A 86 -3.26 -1.70 3.43
N HIS A 87 -3.05 -0.69 2.59
CA HIS A 87 -3.58 0.66 2.83
C HIS A 87 -5.03 0.81 2.35
N ARG A 88 -5.71 1.84 2.84
CA ARG A 88 -7.07 2.18 2.42
C ARG A 88 -7.10 2.68 0.98
N SER A 89 -8.25 2.58 0.30
CA SER A 89 -8.40 3.09 -1.06
C SER A 89 -8.01 4.57 -1.16
N LYS A 90 -8.21 5.34 -0.08
CA LYS A 90 -7.86 6.76 0.00
C LYS A 90 -6.39 7.05 -0.33
N TRP A 91 -5.50 6.09 -0.08
CA TRP A 91 -4.05 6.21 -0.22
C TRP A 91 -3.60 6.52 -1.65
N THR A 92 -4.25 5.93 -2.66
CA THR A 92 -3.86 6.17 -4.07
C THR A 92 -3.89 7.65 -4.46
N ALA A 93 -4.98 8.37 -4.13
CA ALA A 93 -5.06 9.78 -4.48
C ALA A 93 -4.13 10.64 -3.58
N HIS A 94 -3.91 10.21 -2.34
CA HIS A 94 -2.96 10.89 -1.44
C HIS A 94 -1.52 10.82 -1.99
N GLU A 95 -1.06 9.63 -2.37
CA GLU A 95 0.27 9.40 -2.93
C GLU A 95 0.47 10.10 -4.29
N LEU A 96 -0.52 10.05 -5.17
CA LEU A 96 -0.45 10.80 -6.43
C LEU A 96 -0.45 12.32 -6.19
N CYS A 97 -1.12 12.80 -5.13
CA CYS A 97 -1.09 14.22 -4.77
C CYS A 97 0.31 14.66 -4.36
N HIS A 98 1.06 13.84 -3.61
CA HIS A 98 2.48 14.09 -3.34
C HIS A 98 3.28 14.28 -4.63
N GLY A 99 3.14 13.35 -5.58
CA GLY A 99 3.81 13.43 -6.88
C GLY A 99 3.48 14.71 -7.65
N LEU A 100 2.21 15.16 -7.63
CA LEU A 100 1.70 16.35 -8.33
C LEU A 100 2.21 17.68 -7.76
N LEU A 101 2.48 17.72 -6.46
CA LEU A 101 2.93 18.93 -5.76
C LEU A 101 4.40 19.18 -5.95
N GLY A 102 5.19 18.11 -5.88
CA GLY A 102 6.62 18.23 -6.02
C GLY A 102 7.36 18.18 -4.69
N PHE A 103 8.60 18.65 -4.72
CA PHE A 103 9.39 18.92 -3.50
C PHE A 103 10.19 20.20 -3.70
N ALA A 104 10.58 20.82 -2.59
CA ALA A 104 11.51 21.95 -2.61
C ALA A 104 12.88 21.53 -2.06
N TRP A 105 13.92 21.83 -2.83
CA TRP A 105 15.31 21.57 -2.46
C TRP A 105 16.23 22.53 -3.22
N ARG A 106 17.34 22.91 -2.58
CA ARG A 106 18.45 23.63 -3.21
C ARG A 106 19.74 23.34 -2.45
N PRO A 107 20.91 23.47 -3.09
CA PRO A 107 22.20 23.31 -2.41
C PRO A 107 22.32 24.24 -1.20
N GLY A 108 22.83 23.71 -0.09
CA GLY A 108 23.07 24.47 1.14
C GLY A 108 21.81 24.99 1.84
N ALA A 109 20.62 24.45 1.54
CA ALA A 109 19.42 24.79 2.27
C ALA A 109 19.53 24.43 3.77
N PRO A 110 19.08 25.30 4.69
CA PRO A 110 19.14 24.99 6.12
C PRO A 110 18.10 23.91 6.50
N PRO A 111 18.28 23.17 7.62
CA PRO A 111 17.33 22.14 8.05
C PRO A 111 15.87 22.63 8.18
N LEU A 112 15.66 23.88 8.61
CA LEU A 112 14.33 24.46 8.67
C LEU A 112 13.68 24.59 7.29
N PHE A 113 14.45 24.85 6.23
CA PHE A 113 13.94 24.88 4.86
C PHE A 113 13.39 23.50 4.48
N HIS A 114 14.16 22.43 4.71
CA HIS A 114 13.69 21.07 4.42
C HIS A 114 12.47 20.67 5.25
N ALA A 115 12.41 21.08 6.52
CA ALA A 115 11.25 20.82 7.37
C ALA A 115 9.98 21.53 6.86
N LEU A 116 10.12 22.79 6.41
CA LEU A 116 9.00 23.55 5.84
C LEU A 116 8.61 23.08 4.45
N ALA A 117 9.58 22.64 3.63
CA ALA A 117 9.32 22.02 2.34
C ALA A 117 8.52 20.72 2.49
N ALA A 118 8.92 19.84 3.42
CA ALA A 118 8.19 18.62 3.75
C ALA A 118 6.76 18.92 4.24
N ARG A 119 6.63 19.90 5.14
CA ARG A 119 5.32 20.35 5.62
C ARG A 119 4.41 20.87 4.49
N LEU A 120 4.96 21.62 3.54
CA LEU A 120 4.22 22.09 2.36
C LEU A 120 3.80 20.93 1.44
N ALA A 121 4.70 19.98 1.21
CA ALA A 121 4.42 18.79 0.41
C ALA A 121 3.29 17.95 1.03
N GLU A 122 3.20 17.88 2.37
CA GLU A 122 2.11 17.20 3.09
C GLU A 122 0.80 17.98 3.23
N ALA A 123 0.84 19.32 3.14
CA ALA A 123 -0.31 20.14 3.47
C ALA A 123 -1.56 19.79 2.66
N LEU A 124 -1.43 19.66 1.34
CA LEU A 124 -2.56 19.32 0.47
C LEU A 124 -2.91 17.82 0.47
N PRO A 125 -1.99 16.85 0.47
CA PRO A 125 -2.33 15.43 0.56
C PRO A 125 -3.07 15.08 1.85
N VAL A 126 -2.72 15.72 2.97
CA VAL A 126 -3.46 15.61 4.24
C VAL A 126 -4.80 16.33 4.16
N THR A 127 -4.87 17.51 3.54
CA THR A 127 -6.14 18.20 3.30
C THR A 127 -7.10 17.36 2.44
N LEU A 128 -6.57 16.75 1.38
CA LEU A 128 -7.28 15.83 0.50
C LEU A 128 -7.80 14.65 1.31
N TRP A 129 -6.93 13.97 2.06
CA TRP A 129 -7.29 12.81 2.85
C TRP A 129 -8.37 13.12 3.88
N TYR A 130 -8.22 14.12 4.74
CA TYR A 130 -9.14 14.30 5.86
C TYR A 130 -10.40 15.12 5.52
N PHE A 131 -10.40 15.85 4.40
CA PHE A 131 -11.48 16.78 4.07
C PHE A 131 -11.99 16.62 2.65
N LEU A 132 -11.17 16.88 1.62
CA LEU A 132 -11.70 16.99 0.25
C LEU A 132 -12.27 15.67 -0.27
N ASP A 133 -11.66 14.55 0.11
CA ASP A 133 -12.17 13.24 -0.25
C ASP A 133 -13.49 12.90 0.43
N GLU A 134 -13.88 13.55 1.52
CA GLU A 134 -15.14 13.24 2.22
C GLU A 134 -16.37 13.75 1.47
N ASP A 135 -16.21 14.72 0.56
CA ASP A 135 -17.26 15.15 -0.35
C ASP A 135 -17.50 14.09 -1.43
N GLY A 136 -18.69 13.49 -1.44
CA GLY A 136 -19.06 12.50 -2.45
C GLY A 136 -18.47 11.11 -2.22
N LEU A 137 -17.90 10.81 -1.05
CA LEU A 137 -17.41 9.47 -0.72
C LEU A 137 -18.54 8.59 -0.19
N ALA A 138 -18.68 7.40 -0.77
CA ALA A 138 -19.67 6.42 -0.34
C ALA A 138 -19.34 5.89 1.07
N ARG A 139 -20.38 5.56 1.84
CA ARG A 139 -20.27 4.96 3.17
C ARG A 139 -21.23 3.79 3.30
N CYS A 140 -20.87 2.82 4.14
CA CYS A 140 -21.82 1.76 4.50
C CYS A 140 -22.93 2.33 5.39
N GLN A 141 -24.01 1.56 5.55
CA GLN A 141 -25.18 1.95 6.36
C GLN A 141 -24.86 2.24 7.83
N ASP A 142 -23.74 1.73 8.36
CA ASP A 142 -23.35 1.88 9.76
C ASP A 142 -22.54 3.16 10.01
N HIS A 143 -22.14 3.86 8.94
CA HIS A 143 -21.28 5.04 9.02
C HIS A 143 -21.88 6.24 8.28
N ASP A 144 -21.97 7.37 8.96
CA ASP A 144 -22.43 8.64 8.40
C ASP A 144 -21.37 9.76 8.47
N GLY A 145 -20.14 9.45 8.86
CA GLY A 145 -19.07 10.43 9.08
C GLY A 145 -17.69 10.03 8.53
N PRO A 146 -16.70 10.92 8.66
CA PRO A 146 -15.31 10.62 8.33
C PRO A 146 -14.73 9.57 9.27
N LEU A 147 -13.84 8.74 8.71
CA LEU A 147 -13.11 7.73 9.45
C LEU A 147 -11.68 8.21 9.61
N PHE A 148 -11.41 8.91 10.72
CA PHE A 148 -10.10 9.50 11.01
C PHE A 148 -9.03 8.42 11.25
N ASP A 149 -9.39 7.30 11.90
CA ASP A 149 -8.47 6.15 12.16
C ASP A 149 -9.13 4.76 11.99
N ALA A 150 -10.46 4.67 11.86
CA ALA A 150 -11.14 3.38 11.80
C ALA A 150 -11.16 2.81 10.36
N TYR A 151 -10.51 1.68 10.15
CA TYR A 151 -10.73 0.87 8.94
C TYR A 151 -12.12 0.24 8.98
N CYS A 152 -12.83 0.25 7.86
CA CYS A 152 -14.11 -0.44 7.73
C CYS A 152 -14.17 -1.14 6.36
N GLU A 153 -14.08 -2.47 6.37
CA GLU A 153 -14.13 -3.30 5.15
C GLU A 153 -15.41 -3.03 4.34
N ARG A 154 -16.55 -2.85 5.01
CA ARG A 154 -17.83 -2.53 4.33
C ARG A 154 -17.80 -1.17 3.64
N CYS A 155 -17.13 -0.16 4.22
CA CYS A 155 -16.94 1.14 3.58
C CYS A 155 -16.03 1.02 2.35
N GLU A 156 -14.91 0.31 2.47
CA GLU A 156 -13.99 0.09 1.34
C GLU A 156 -14.67 -0.68 0.19
N ALA A 157 -15.54 -1.65 0.51
CA ALA A 157 -16.32 -2.38 -0.49
C ALA A 157 -17.31 -1.49 -1.26
N VAL A 158 -18.01 -0.57 -0.58
CA VAL A 158 -18.95 0.34 -1.27
C VAL A 158 -18.26 1.42 -2.10
N HIS A 159 -17.01 1.79 -1.79
CA HIS A 159 -16.24 2.71 -2.63
C HIS A 159 -16.07 2.19 -4.07
N ALA A 160 -15.99 0.87 -4.25
CA ALA A 160 -15.93 0.25 -5.57
C ALA A 160 -17.24 0.35 -6.36
N ALA A 161 -18.38 0.55 -5.68
CA ALA A 161 -19.69 0.70 -6.30
C ALA A 161 -19.97 2.12 -6.81
N GLY A 162 -19.17 3.11 -6.40
CA GLY A 162 -19.24 4.49 -6.90
C GLY A 162 -19.18 5.56 -5.81
N THR A 163 -19.64 6.77 -6.16
CA THR A 163 -19.66 7.95 -5.29
C THR A 163 -20.87 7.98 -4.36
N GLY A 164 -20.68 8.52 -3.16
CA GLY A 164 -21.73 8.84 -2.20
C GLY A 164 -22.37 10.23 -2.41
N PRO A 165 -23.20 10.69 -1.45
CA PRO A 165 -23.82 12.00 -1.49
C PRO A 165 -22.77 13.12 -1.36
N ARG A 166 -23.02 14.26 -2.03
CA ARG A 166 -22.19 15.47 -1.92
C ARG A 166 -22.32 16.09 -0.53
N ARG A 167 -21.18 16.57 -0.01
CA ARG A 167 -21.01 17.17 1.32
C ARG A 167 -20.05 18.36 1.22
N PRO A 168 -20.49 19.48 0.61
CA PRO A 168 -19.64 20.63 0.33
C PRO A 168 -19.04 21.28 1.60
N GLU A 169 -19.63 21.06 2.76
CA GLU A 169 -19.09 21.53 4.05
C GLU A 169 -17.69 20.96 4.34
N TRP A 170 -17.32 19.81 3.78
CA TRP A 170 -15.96 19.27 3.91
C TRP A 170 -14.95 20.03 3.05
N ILE A 171 -15.38 20.56 1.91
CA ILE A 171 -14.52 21.42 1.07
C ILE A 171 -14.18 22.69 1.85
N GLU A 172 -15.18 23.33 2.45
CA GLU A 172 -14.98 24.54 3.27
C GLU A 172 -14.04 24.29 4.46
N ARG A 173 -14.19 23.15 5.15
CA ARG A 173 -13.29 22.75 6.25
C ARG A 173 -11.86 22.53 5.75
N GLY A 174 -11.69 21.86 4.61
CA GLY A 174 -10.39 21.65 3.98
C GLY A 174 -9.71 22.96 3.61
N GLN A 175 -10.46 23.92 3.05
CA GLN A 175 -9.96 25.27 2.75
C GLN A 175 -9.44 25.99 4.00
N VAL A 176 -10.22 25.95 5.09
CA VAL A 176 -9.82 26.58 6.36
C VAL A 176 -8.57 25.92 6.95
N PHE A 177 -8.49 24.59 6.91
CA PHE A 177 -7.32 23.85 7.38
C PHE A 177 -6.07 24.22 6.57
N LEU A 178 -6.15 24.14 5.24
CA LEU A 178 -5.03 24.45 4.35
C LEU A 178 -4.57 25.90 4.51
N ALA A 179 -5.49 26.86 4.58
CA ALA A 179 -5.14 28.27 4.76
C ALA A 179 -4.36 28.51 6.08
N ARG A 180 -4.73 27.82 7.16
CA ARG A 180 -4.01 27.89 8.45
C ARG A 180 -2.63 27.24 8.37
N GLU A 181 -2.51 26.11 7.68
CA GLU A 181 -1.20 25.47 7.43
C GLU A 181 -0.26 26.38 6.64
N LEU A 182 -0.75 26.99 5.56
CA LEU A 182 0.04 27.93 4.76
C LEU A 182 0.47 29.17 5.56
N ASP A 183 -0.42 29.74 6.38
CA ASP A 183 -0.04 30.85 7.28
C ASP A 183 1.04 30.42 8.28
N ALA A 184 0.90 29.24 8.89
CA ALA A 184 1.88 28.71 9.83
C ALA A 184 3.26 28.48 9.16
N VAL A 185 3.30 27.99 7.93
CA VAL A 185 4.54 27.86 7.13
C VAL A 185 5.18 29.24 6.90
N ARG A 186 4.42 30.21 6.39
CA ARG A 186 4.93 31.57 6.12
C ARG A 186 5.45 32.25 7.40
N ARG A 187 4.75 32.08 8.52
CA ARG A 187 5.21 32.56 9.83
C ARG A 187 6.49 31.86 10.27
N SER A 188 6.58 30.54 10.07
CA SER A 188 7.77 29.77 10.42
C SER A 188 9.01 30.23 9.64
N ALA A 189 8.84 30.47 8.34
CA ALA A 189 9.91 30.99 7.48
C ALA A 189 10.37 32.39 7.95
N ARG A 190 9.43 33.30 8.27
CA ARG A 190 9.76 34.66 8.75
C ARG A 190 10.40 34.67 10.14
N GLU A 191 9.92 33.84 11.06
CA GLU A 191 10.38 33.81 12.45
C GLU A 191 11.64 32.93 12.64
N GLY A 192 12.05 32.17 11.63
CA GLY A 192 13.21 31.28 11.71
C GLY A 192 13.03 30.10 12.68
N ARG A 193 11.78 29.71 12.96
CA ARG A 193 11.43 28.60 13.87
C ARG A 193 10.11 27.95 13.46
N MET A 194 9.90 26.69 13.80
CA MET A 194 8.64 26.00 13.51
C MET A 194 7.48 26.60 14.34
N ILE A 195 6.43 27.05 13.66
CA ILE A 195 5.16 27.49 14.26
C ILE A 195 4.16 26.34 14.16
N PRO A 196 3.68 25.77 15.28
CA PRO A 196 2.74 24.66 15.24
C PRO A 196 1.38 25.11 14.72
N ASN A 197 0.71 24.23 13.98
CA ASN A 197 -0.72 24.30 13.71
C ASN A 197 -1.28 22.88 13.93
N ARG A 198 -1.89 22.64 15.09
CA ARG A 198 -2.43 21.33 15.43
C ARG A 198 -3.91 21.26 15.13
N TYR A 199 -4.33 20.17 14.51
CA TYR A 199 -5.73 19.87 14.27
C TYR A 199 -6.03 18.44 14.67
N ALA A 200 -6.77 18.25 15.77
CA ALA A 200 -6.95 16.93 16.40
C ALA A 200 -5.59 16.25 16.65
N THR A 201 -5.33 15.12 15.99
CA THR A 201 -4.08 14.35 16.06
C THR A 201 -3.03 14.77 15.03
N LEU A 202 -3.36 15.70 14.12
CA LEU A 202 -2.48 16.14 13.03
C LEU A 202 -1.54 17.26 13.49
N ASP A 203 -0.24 17.09 13.24
CA ASP A 203 0.82 18.08 13.49
C ASP A 203 1.88 18.04 12.36
N LEU A 204 1.56 18.68 11.24
CA LEU A 204 2.45 18.71 10.06
C LEU A 204 3.77 19.45 10.32
N GLY A 205 3.81 20.31 11.34
CA GLY A 205 5.05 20.93 11.80
C GLY A 205 6.00 19.91 12.41
N SER A 206 5.48 19.03 13.26
CA SER A 206 6.25 17.91 13.82
C SER A 206 6.67 16.91 12.74
N ASP A 207 5.77 16.56 11.82
CA ASP A 207 6.09 15.65 10.72
C ASP A 207 7.21 16.20 9.83
N GLY A 208 7.15 17.49 9.47
CA GLY A 208 8.21 18.13 8.68
C GLY A 208 9.56 18.16 9.39
N LEU A 209 9.58 18.41 10.71
CA LEU A 209 10.82 18.33 11.51
C LEU A 209 11.39 16.90 11.54
N ALA A 210 10.53 15.90 11.73
CA ALA A 210 10.93 14.50 11.76
C ALA A 210 11.44 14.03 10.38
N TYR A 211 10.82 14.49 9.29
CA TYR A 211 11.28 14.25 7.93
C TYR A 211 12.68 14.83 7.72
N ALA A 212 12.87 16.12 8.04
CA ALA A 212 14.17 16.77 7.88
C ALA A 212 15.25 16.09 8.72
N ALA A 213 14.94 15.72 9.97
CA ALA A 213 15.88 15.02 10.83
C ALA A 213 16.27 13.64 10.29
N SER A 214 15.30 12.90 9.73
CA SER A 214 15.51 11.53 9.24
C SER A 214 16.14 11.47 7.84
N HIS A 215 16.14 12.56 7.08
CA HIS A 215 16.66 12.56 5.71
C HIS A 215 17.81 13.52 5.48
N ARG A 216 18.21 14.32 6.49
CA ARG A 216 19.20 15.39 6.30
C ARG A 216 20.50 14.94 5.65
N ALA A 217 21.10 13.84 6.14
CA ALA A 217 22.40 13.39 5.64
C ALA A 217 22.35 13.12 4.13
N ARG A 218 21.28 12.49 3.68
CA ARG A 218 20.97 12.30 2.26
C ARG A 218 20.60 13.59 1.53
N LEU A 219 19.81 14.47 2.14
CA LEU A 219 19.43 15.76 1.53
C LEU A 219 20.62 16.69 1.31
N ASP A 220 21.67 16.54 2.12
CA ASP A 220 22.93 17.27 2.05
C ASP A 220 23.99 16.51 1.20
N SER A 221 23.64 15.37 0.57
CA SER A 221 24.58 14.51 -0.16
C SER A 221 24.89 15.02 -1.58
N PRO A 222 26.13 14.81 -2.08
CA PRO A 222 26.49 15.09 -3.47
C PRO A 222 25.65 14.31 -4.48
N GLU A 223 25.26 13.08 -4.13
CA GLU A 223 24.48 12.20 -5.00
C GLU A 223 23.07 12.76 -5.22
N LEU A 224 22.43 13.33 -4.20
CA LEU A 224 21.13 13.99 -4.39
C LEU A 224 21.26 15.24 -5.27
N GLU A 225 22.30 16.06 -5.06
CA GLU A 225 22.55 17.24 -5.90
C GLU A 225 22.69 16.83 -7.37
N ARG A 226 23.54 15.83 -7.65
CA ARG A 226 23.71 15.27 -9.00
C ARG A 226 22.41 14.72 -9.57
N TRP A 227 21.62 13.99 -8.76
CA TRP A 227 20.32 13.48 -9.19
C TRP A 227 19.36 14.61 -9.58
N VAL A 228 19.32 15.70 -8.81
CA VAL A 228 18.49 16.88 -9.13
C VAL A 228 18.95 17.51 -10.45
N GLU A 229 20.26 17.68 -10.65
CA GLU A 229 20.82 18.26 -11.87
C GLU A 229 20.48 17.46 -13.13
N LEU A 230 20.53 16.13 -13.04
CA LEU A 230 20.30 15.24 -14.18
C LEU A 230 18.81 14.97 -14.46
N PHE A 231 17.99 14.77 -13.43
CA PHE A 231 16.64 14.21 -13.59
C PHE A 231 15.50 15.18 -13.26
N CYS A 232 15.78 16.39 -12.76
CA CYS A 232 14.74 17.36 -12.38
C CYS A 232 14.73 18.60 -13.30
N PRO A 233 14.34 18.47 -14.59
CA PRO A 233 14.26 19.61 -15.50
C PRO A 233 13.18 20.62 -15.04
N PRO A 234 13.19 21.86 -15.58
CA PRO A 234 12.17 22.85 -15.26
C PRO A 234 10.74 22.33 -15.47
N GLY A 235 9.87 22.55 -14.48
CA GLY A 235 8.48 22.09 -14.53
C GLY A 235 8.26 20.62 -14.14
N SER A 236 9.30 19.91 -13.68
CA SER A 236 9.22 18.54 -13.15
C SER A 236 8.65 18.44 -11.73
N GLY A 237 8.23 19.56 -11.14
CA GLY A 237 7.81 19.66 -9.75
C GLY A 237 8.97 19.82 -8.75
N HIS A 238 10.21 19.93 -9.20
CA HIS A 238 11.30 20.42 -8.34
C HIS A 238 11.22 21.93 -8.20
N HIS A 239 11.27 22.41 -6.95
CA HIS A 239 11.16 23.83 -6.60
C HIS A 239 12.41 24.32 -5.86
N LEU A 240 12.91 25.49 -6.24
CA LEU A 240 14.08 26.11 -5.61
C LEU A 240 13.75 26.96 -4.38
N SER A 241 12.47 27.19 -4.10
CA SER A 241 12.02 28.00 -2.96
C SER A 241 10.71 27.48 -2.36
N LEU A 242 10.45 27.87 -1.10
CA LEU A 242 9.20 27.53 -0.42
C LEU A 242 8.01 28.21 -1.09
N GLU A 243 8.19 29.42 -1.61
CA GLU A 243 7.16 30.18 -2.31
C GLU A 243 6.74 29.52 -3.62
N ALA A 244 7.67 28.92 -4.35
CA ALA A 244 7.38 28.19 -5.58
C ALA A 244 6.56 26.91 -5.29
N LEU A 245 6.96 26.15 -4.27
CA LEU A 245 6.19 24.98 -3.83
C LEU A 245 4.82 25.37 -3.28
N GLU A 246 4.74 26.44 -2.47
CA GLU A 246 3.47 26.97 -1.96
C GLU A 246 2.53 27.40 -3.10
N ALA A 247 3.05 28.09 -4.12
CA ALA A 247 2.27 28.46 -5.30
C ALA A 247 1.70 27.23 -6.01
N ARG A 248 2.49 26.16 -6.13
CA ARG A 248 2.02 24.88 -6.68
C ARG A 248 0.95 24.23 -5.81
N VAL A 249 1.11 24.24 -4.48
CA VAL A 249 0.09 23.77 -3.53
C VAL A 249 -1.24 24.50 -3.74
N ILE A 250 -1.20 25.82 -3.88
CA ILE A 250 -2.40 26.64 -4.11
C ILE A 250 -3.04 26.32 -5.46
N GLU A 251 -2.25 26.20 -6.53
CA GLU A 251 -2.73 25.88 -7.88
C GLU A 251 -3.47 24.53 -7.90
N VAL A 252 -2.85 23.48 -7.33
CA VAL A 252 -3.45 22.13 -7.28
C VAL A 252 -4.68 22.13 -6.37
N ALA A 253 -4.63 22.80 -5.21
CA ALA A 253 -5.77 22.90 -4.31
C ALA A 253 -6.99 23.55 -5.00
N ALA A 254 -6.79 24.63 -5.75
CA ALA A 254 -7.85 25.30 -6.50
C ALA A 254 -8.50 24.36 -7.53
N ASP A 255 -7.73 23.53 -8.23
CA ASP A 255 -8.28 22.51 -9.13
C ASP A 255 -9.11 21.47 -8.36
N LEU A 256 -8.55 20.89 -7.29
CA LEU A 256 -9.23 19.86 -6.50
C LEU A 256 -10.57 20.36 -5.90
N MET A 257 -10.64 21.64 -5.55
CA MET A 257 -11.84 22.30 -5.03
C MET A 257 -12.81 22.76 -6.14
N GLY A 258 -12.41 22.65 -7.42
CA GLY A 258 -13.23 23.03 -8.58
C GLY A 258 -13.23 24.51 -8.92
N GLU A 259 -12.29 25.27 -8.36
CA GLU A 259 -12.15 26.73 -8.52
C GLU A 259 -11.13 27.12 -9.62
N GLY A 260 -10.44 26.14 -10.21
CA GLY A 260 -9.45 26.35 -11.26
C GLY A 260 -9.14 25.09 -12.06
N ARG A 261 -8.04 25.15 -12.81
CA ARG A 261 -7.44 24.00 -13.50
C ARG A 261 -5.94 24.07 -13.33
N ALA A 262 -5.37 23.07 -12.67
CA ALA A 262 -3.93 23.01 -12.48
C ALA A 262 -3.24 22.56 -13.76
N SER A 263 -2.05 23.09 -13.99
CA SER A 263 -1.20 22.65 -15.09
C SER A 263 -0.63 21.26 -14.78
N PRO A 264 -0.58 20.33 -15.75
CA PRO A 264 0.16 19.08 -15.55
C PRO A 264 1.64 19.39 -15.35
N LEU A 265 2.35 18.47 -14.68
CA LEU A 265 3.81 18.54 -14.63
C LEU A 265 4.36 18.31 -16.04
N MET A 266 5.45 19.01 -16.37
CA MET A 266 6.10 18.93 -17.69
C MET A 266 5.12 19.08 -18.87
N PRO A 267 4.32 20.16 -18.93
CA PRO A 267 3.21 20.29 -19.88
C PRO A 267 3.62 20.31 -21.36
N THR A 268 4.92 20.50 -21.65
CA THR A 268 5.49 20.55 -23.00
C THR A 268 6.02 19.20 -23.48
N VAL A 269 6.04 18.19 -22.61
CA VAL A 269 6.54 16.85 -22.90
C VAL A 269 5.36 15.95 -23.27
N ALA A 270 5.50 15.13 -24.31
CA ALA A 270 4.45 14.17 -24.67
C ALA A 270 4.23 13.16 -23.53
N GLU A 271 3.00 12.67 -23.35
CA GLU A 271 2.59 11.80 -22.22
C GLU A 271 3.49 10.56 -22.04
N GLY A 272 3.99 9.95 -23.12
CA GLY A 272 4.94 8.83 -23.05
C GLY A 272 6.33 9.25 -22.54
N THR A 273 6.85 10.37 -23.05
CA THR A 273 8.17 10.89 -22.69
C THR A 273 8.23 11.37 -21.24
N ALA A 274 7.12 11.88 -20.69
CA ALA A 274 7.06 12.27 -19.29
C ALA A 274 7.17 11.05 -18.36
N ARG A 275 6.46 9.96 -18.70
CA ARG A 275 6.53 8.70 -17.96
C ARG A 275 7.94 8.10 -17.98
N ASP A 276 8.58 8.08 -19.15
CA ASP A 276 9.95 7.55 -19.30
C ASP A 276 10.94 8.33 -18.42
N LEU A 277 10.77 9.66 -18.33
CA LEU A 277 11.59 10.47 -17.42
C LEU A 277 11.36 10.11 -15.94
N TRP A 278 10.12 9.89 -15.51
CA TRP A 278 9.85 9.50 -14.12
C TRP A 278 10.43 8.14 -13.77
N ILE A 279 10.41 7.21 -14.72
CA ILE A 279 11.05 5.90 -14.57
C ILE A 279 12.57 6.07 -14.49
N ALA A 280 13.17 6.84 -15.39
CA ALA A 280 14.61 7.13 -15.37
C ALA A 280 15.04 7.85 -14.09
N GLN A 281 14.21 8.76 -13.58
CA GLN A 281 14.44 9.45 -12.32
C GLN A 281 14.46 8.48 -11.12
N ASP A 282 13.48 7.56 -11.03
CA ASP A 282 13.44 6.56 -9.95
C ASP A 282 14.62 5.57 -10.03
N VAL A 283 14.95 5.11 -11.24
CA VAL A 283 16.11 4.23 -11.48
C VAL A 283 17.42 4.95 -11.18
N GLY A 284 17.61 6.15 -11.72
CA GLY A 284 18.83 6.94 -11.53
C GLY A 284 19.09 7.26 -10.07
N TYR A 285 18.04 7.48 -9.27
CA TYR A 285 18.17 7.64 -7.83
C TYR A 285 18.73 6.38 -7.16
N ARG A 286 18.27 5.19 -7.57
CA ARG A 286 18.72 3.91 -7.01
C ARG A 286 20.18 3.62 -7.37
N LEU A 287 20.57 3.91 -8.62
CA LEU A 287 21.96 3.82 -9.05
C LEU A 287 22.86 4.76 -8.25
N LEU A 288 22.42 6.00 -8.02
CA LEU A 288 23.16 6.96 -7.20
C LEU A 288 23.21 6.57 -5.71
N GLN A 289 22.20 5.86 -5.20
CA GLN A 289 22.24 5.27 -3.86
C GLN A 289 23.34 4.21 -3.75
N ILE A 290 23.47 3.32 -4.75
CA ILE A 290 24.56 2.32 -4.78
C ILE A 290 25.93 3.00 -4.91
N ARG A 291 26.00 4.01 -5.78
CA ARG A 291 27.20 4.82 -5.98
C ARG A 291 27.69 5.51 -4.71
N ALA A 292 26.81 5.89 -3.78
CA ALA A 292 27.22 6.53 -2.52
C ALA A 292 28.11 5.64 -1.63
N ASP A 293 28.01 4.31 -1.77
CA ASP A 293 28.82 3.31 -1.05
C ASP A 293 29.84 2.61 -1.97
N THR A 294 30.02 3.10 -3.20
CA THR A 294 30.95 2.53 -4.18
C THR A 294 32.10 3.50 -4.44
N ASP A 295 33.32 2.97 -4.60
CA ASP A 295 34.55 3.72 -4.84
C ASP A 295 35.30 3.23 -6.09
N GLY A 296 36.25 4.04 -6.57
CA GLY A 296 37.18 3.67 -7.65
C GLY A 296 36.52 3.49 -9.02
N ASP A 297 37.03 2.56 -9.83
CA ASP A 297 36.59 2.35 -11.21
C ASP A 297 35.08 2.00 -11.31
N ALA A 298 34.54 1.28 -10.32
CA ALA A 298 33.11 0.96 -10.23
C ALA A 298 32.24 2.21 -10.05
N ALA A 299 32.71 3.16 -9.22
CA ALA A 299 32.04 4.43 -8.99
C ALA A 299 32.00 5.29 -10.26
N ASP A 300 33.13 5.35 -10.98
CA ASP A 300 33.22 6.07 -12.26
C ASP A 300 32.30 5.44 -13.32
N ALA A 301 32.23 4.10 -13.38
CA ALA A 301 31.34 3.40 -14.30
C ALA A 301 29.84 3.60 -13.99
N LEU A 302 29.45 3.63 -12.70
CA LEU A 302 28.09 3.97 -12.28
C LEU A 302 27.74 5.42 -12.65
N ASP A 303 28.69 6.33 -12.50
CA ASP A 303 28.53 7.73 -12.85
C ASP A 303 28.28 7.90 -14.36
N ASP A 304 29.07 7.23 -15.20
CA ASP A 304 28.87 7.19 -16.66
C ASP A 304 27.49 6.62 -17.04
N LEU A 305 27.07 5.54 -16.37
CA LEU A 305 25.77 4.91 -16.60
C LEU A 305 24.60 5.85 -16.23
N VAL A 306 24.70 6.56 -15.10
CA VAL A 306 23.66 7.50 -14.65
C VAL A 306 23.54 8.68 -15.62
N GLU A 307 24.65 9.20 -16.13
CA GLU A 307 24.64 10.25 -17.15
C GLU A 307 24.04 9.77 -18.47
N ALA A 308 24.38 8.55 -18.90
CA ALA A 308 23.80 7.93 -20.09
C ALA A 308 22.28 7.74 -19.95
N LEU A 309 21.81 7.29 -18.78
CA LEU A 309 20.39 7.15 -18.46
C LEU A 309 19.65 8.49 -18.54
N ALA A 310 20.22 9.54 -17.97
CA ALA A 310 19.63 10.89 -18.02
C ALA A 310 19.55 11.43 -19.47
N ALA A 311 20.54 11.12 -20.31
CA ALA A 311 20.56 11.53 -21.71
C ALA A 311 19.56 10.75 -22.58
N THR A 312 19.30 9.48 -22.26
CA THR A 312 18.49 8.56 -23.08
C THR A 312 17.47 7.77 -22.23
N PRO A 313 16.52 8.45 -21.56
CA PRO A 313 15.61 7.81 -20.59
C PRO A 313 14.69 6.74 -21.20
N ALA A 314 14.43 6.82 -22.51
CA ALA A 314 13.62 5.84 -23.23
C ALA A 314 14.37 4.52 -23.56
N GLU A 315 15.70 4.49 -23.44
CA GLU A 315 16.54 3.33 -23.80
C GLU A 315 16.85 2.44 -22.58
N LEU A 316 15.88 2.29 -21.68
CA LEU A 316 16.07 1.64 -20.37
C LEU A 316 16.59 0.20 -20.43
N GLU A 317 16.24 -0.56 -21.48
CA GLU A 317 16.74 -1.92 -21.69
C GLU A 317 18.28 -1.96 -21.77
N GLY A 318 18.89 -1.04 -22.53
CA GLY A 318 20.35 -0.96 -22.65
C GLY A 318 21.03 -0.54 -21.34
N HIS A 319 20.38 0.32 -20.55
CA HIS A 319 20.90 0.73 -19.24
C HIS A 319 20.83 -0.40 -18.20
N ILE A 320 19.80 -1.24 -18.27
CA ILE A 320 19.69 -2.44 -17.44
C ILE A 320 20.81 -3.43 -17.76
N ASP A 321 21.02 -3.74 -19.05
CA ASP A 321 22.09 -4.66 -19.47
C ASP A 321 23.48 -4.12 -19.09
N ALA A 322 23.71 -2.82 -19.24
CA ALA A 322 24.94 -2.17 -18.82
C ALA A 322 25.17 -2.30 -17.30
N TYR A 323 24.14 -2.04 -16.49
CA TYR A 323 24.23 -2.25 -15.05
C TYR A 323 24.52 -3.71 -14.70
N ALA A 324 23.84 -4.66 -15.33
CA ALA A 324 24.04 -6.08 -15.05
C ALA A 324 25.48 -6.53 -15.34
N ALA A 325 26.09 -6.03 -16.41
CA ALA A 325 27.50 -6.28 -16.71
C ALA A 325 28.44 -5.68 -15.65
N LEU A 326 28.17 -4.44 -15.20
CA LEU A 326 28.93 -3.82 -14.12
C LEU A 326 28.76 -4.58 -12.80
N ALA A 327 27.54 -5.04 -12.49
CA ALA A 327 27.27 -5.74 -11.24
C ALA A 327 28.01 -7.08 -11.15
N ASP A 328 28.13 -7.81 -12.26
CA ASP A 328 28.95 -9.03 -12.35
C ASP A 328 30.45 -8.71 -12.21
N GLU A 329 30.93 -7.66 -12.87
CA GLU A 329 32.36 -7.29 -12.85
C GLU A 329 32.83 -6.81 -11.46
N TYR A 330 32.01 -6.03 -10.76
CA TYR A 330 32.36 -5.37 -9.51
C TYR A 330 31.67 -5.97 -8.26
N GLU A 331 31.00 -7.11 -8.39
CA GLU A 331 30.25 -7.77 -7.30
C GLU A 331 29.22 -6.83 -6.62
N MET A 332 28.52 -6.01 -7.41
CA MET A 332 27.48 -5.10 -6.92
C MET A 332 26.13 -5.83 -6.73
N PRO A 333 25.12 -5.20 -6.08
CA PRO A 333 23.80 -5.81 -5.96
C PRO A 333 23.24 -6.27 -7.31
N PRO A 334 22.54 -7.41 -7.35
CA PRO A 334 22.13 -7.98 -8.62
C PRO A 334 21.02 -7.14 -9.28
N ALA A 335 21.00 -7.13 -10.61
CA ALA A 335 20.11 -6.29 -11.39
C ALA A 335 18.62 -6.50 -11.05
N GLU A 336 18.21 -7.74 -10.76
CA GLU A 336 16.84 -8.07 -10.37
C GLU A 336 16.39 -7.37 -9.07
N GLU A 337 17.31 -7.03 -8.17
CA GLU A 337 17.02 -6.29 -6.94
C GLU A 337 17.04 -4.78 -7.19
N VAL A 338 18.03 -4.31 -7.92
CA VAL A 338 18.16 -2.87 -8.24
C VAL A 338 17.03 -2.40 -9.12
N PHE A 339 16.56 -3.20 -10.07
CA PHE A 339 15.47 -2.85 -10.96
C PHE A 339 14.10 -3.38 -10.50
N ALA A 340 13.99 -3.99 -9.32
CA ALA A 340 12.70 -4.24 -8.68
C ALA A 340 12.09 -2.94 -8.14
N VAL A 341 11.52 -2.13 -9.02
CA VAL A 341 10.99 -0.79 -8.73
C VAL A 341 9.50 -0.77 -8.37
N GLY A 342 8.79 -1.89 -8.52
CA GLY A 342 7.37 -2.05 -8.19
C GLY A 342 6.42 -1.87 -9.38
N TYR A 343 6.94 -1.71 -10.59
CA TYR A 343 6.16 -1.62 -11.83
C TYR A 343 6.95 -2.25 -12.98
N PRO A 344 6.29 -2.73 -14.05
CA PRO A 344 6.98 -3.47 -15.12
C PRO A 344 8.08 -2.63 -15.80
N LEU A 345 9.24 -3.24 -15.99
CA LEU A 345 10.36 -2.72 -16.78
C LEU A 345 10.68 -3.69 -17.94
N PRO A 346 11.55 -3.30 -18.91
CA PRO A 346 12.06 -4.22 -19.92
C PRO A 346 12.72 -5.48 -19.33
N LEU A 347 12.96 -6.48 -20.19
CA LEU A 347 13.60 -7.76 -19.84
C LEU A 347 12.87 -8.58 -18.76
N GLY A 348 11.58 -8.28 -18.51
CA GLY A 348 10.79 -8.95 -17.47
C GLY A 348 11.13 -8.50 -16.05
N LEU A 349 11.89 -7.42 -15.89
CA LEU A 349 12.22 -6.84 -14.58
C LEU A 349 11.10 -5.91 -14.07
N GLY A 350 11.36 -5.23 -12.95
CA GLY A 350 10.43 -4.29 -12.33
C GLY A 350 9.72 -4.81 -11.10
N ARG A 351 9.70 -6.13 -10.89
CA ARG A 351 9.04 -6.79 -9.76
C ARG A 351 9.93 -7.90 -9.20
N SER A 352 10.22 -7.86 -7.90
CA SER A 352 11.04 -8.90 -7.27
C SER A 352 10.23 -10.16 -6.99
N VAL A 353 10.65 -11.27 -7.62
CA VAL A 353 10.11 -12.61 -7.32
C VAL A 353 10.59 -13.07 -5.94
N ARG A 354 11.88 -12.84 -5.62
CA ARG A 354 12.48 -13.19 -4.32
C ARG A 354 11.74 -12.55 -3.15
N GLN A 355 11.51 -11.24 -3.21
CA GLN A 355 10.82 -10.52 -2.14
C GLN A 355 9.40 -11.05 -1.91
N ILE A 356 8.72 -11.50 -2.96
CA ILE A 356 7.37 -12.04 -2.85
C ILE A 356 7.40 -13.47 -2.30
N ALA A 357 8.39 -14.28 -2.68
CA ALA A 357 8.60 -15.59 -2.09
C ALA A 357 8.80 -15.47 -0.57
N GLU A 358 9.66 -14.55 -0.11
CA GLU A 358 9.88 -14.27 1.33
C GLU A 358 8.58 -13.85 2.03
N GLY A 359 7.77 -13.00 1.39
CA GLY A 359 6.45 -12.63 1.92
C GLY A 359 5.53 -13.84 2.07
N LEU A 360 5.50 -14.71 1.06
CA LEU A 360 4.69 -15.92 1.07
C LEU A 360 5.19 -16.96 2.08
N GLU A 361 6.49 -17.05 2.33
CA GLU A 361 7.06 -17.92 3.39
C GLU A 361 6.50 -17.55 4.78
N THR A 362 6.31 -16.25 5.04
CA THR A 362 5.73 -15.79 6.30
C THR A 362 4.20 -15.90 6.36
N ALA A 363 3.53 -16.02 5.21
CA ALA A 363 2.07 -15.90 5.10
C ALA A 363 1.36 -17.23 4.82
N ALA A 364 2.01 -18.12 4.08
CA ALA A 364 1.48 -19.40 3.60
C ALA A 364 2.59 -20.49 3.50
N PRO A 365 3.35 -20.74 4.58
CA PRO A 365 4.50 -21.65 4.55
C PRO A 365 4.14 -23.08 4.14
N ASN A 366 2.99 -23.60 4.58
CA ASN A 366 2.59 -24.97 4.25
C ASN A 366 2.20 -25.09 2.77
N THR A 367 1.60 -24.03 2.21
CA THR A 367 1.35 -23.93 0.76
C THR A 367 2.65 -24.02 -0.02
N LEU A 368 3.68 -23.27 0.37
CA LEU A 368 4.97 -23.32 -0.33
C LEU A 368 5.62 -24.69 -0.20
N GLY A 369 5.55 -25.31 0.99
CA GLY A 369 6.00 -26.68 1.21
C GLY A 369 5.28 -27.70 0.32
N LEU A 370 3.97 -27.53 0.09
CA LEU A 370 3.18 -28.38 -0.80
C LEU A 370 3.58 -28.22 -2.28
N LEU A 371 3.96 -27.01 -2.72
CA LEU A 371 4.39 -26.75 -4.09
C LEU A 371 5.73 -27.41 -4.43
N GLY A 372 6.63 -27.55 -3.45
CA GLY A 372 7.91 -28.26 -3.59
C GLY A 372 8.74 -27.75 -4.77
N GLU A 373 9.13 -28.64 -5.68
CA GLU A 373 9.96 -28.31 -6.85
C GLU A 373 9.31 -27.31 -7.83
N ARG A 374 8.00 -27.07 -7.74
CA ARG A 374 7.29 -26.10 -8.59
C ARG A 374 7.19 -24.70 -7.99
N LEU A 375 7.75 -24.48 -6.81
CA LEU A 375 7.65 -23.22 -6.08
C LEU A 375 8.05 -22.03 -6.96
N ASP A 376 9.25 -22.06 -7.54
CA ASP A 376 9.81 -20.93 -8.30
C ASP A 376 8.96 -20.60 -9.55
N GLU A 377 8.52 -21.63 -10.27
CA GLU A 377 7.62 -21.50 -11.44
C GLU A 377 6.32 -20.79 -11.04
N VAL A 378 5.71 -21.25 -9.95
CA VAL A 378 4.39 -20.80 -9.49
C VAL A 378 4.45 -19.39 -8.89
N VAL A 379 5.49 -19.06 -8.12
CA VAL A 379 5.69 -17.71 -7.59
C VAL A 379 6.00 -16.73 -8.73
N GLY A 380 6.81 -17.11 -9.71
CA GLY A 380 7.03 -16.31 -10.92
C GLY A 380 5.73 -16.05 -11.71
N ALA A 381 4.90 -17.08 -11.87
CA ALA A 381 3.58 -16.94 -12.48
C ALA A 381 2.66 -16.02 -11.67
N PHE A 382 2.70 -16.10 -10.34
CA PHE A 382 1.97 -15.21 -9.45
C PHE A 382 2.39 -13.75 -9.61
N VAL A 383 3.68 -13.44 -9.56
CA VAL A 383 4.22 -12.06 -9.72
C VAL A 383 3.77 -11.42 -11.04
N THR A 384 3.61 -12.24 -12.08
CA THR A 384 3.10 -11.79 -13.39
C THR A 384 1.58 -11.57 -13.38
N ALA A 385 0.83 -12.46 -12.74
CA ALA A 385 -0.63 -12.49 -12.78
C ALA A 385 -1.33 -11.72 -11.64
N ASP A 386 -0.61 -11.33 -10.58
CA ASP A 386 -1.19 -10.70 -9.39
C ASP A 386 -1.92 -9.40 -9.77
N PRO A 387 -3.22 -9.31 -9.49
CA PRO A 387 -3.96 -8.09 -9.75
C PRO A 387 -3.57 -6.99 -8.76
N VAL A 388 -3.51 -5.75 -9.25
CA VAL A 388 -3.37 -4.56 -8.39
C VAL A 388 -4.67 -4.35 -7.62
N VAL A 389 -4.75 -4.85 -6.38
CA VAL A 389 -5.93 -4.76 -5.49
C VAL A 389 -5.51 -4.61 -4.03
N ARG A 390 -6.35 -3.98 -3.20
CA ARG A 390 -6.15 -3.89 -1.75
C ARG A 390 -6.56 -5.19 -1.07
N ARG A 391 -5.71 -6.20 -1.14
CA ARG A 391 -5.90 -7.49 -0.47
C ARG A 391 -4.58 -8.02 0.09
N PRO A 392 -4.59 -8.75 1.22
CA PRO A 392 -3.39 -9.40 1.75
C PRO A 392 -2.72 -10.34 0.74
N LEU A 393 -1.40 -10.45 0.81
CA LEU A 393 -0.57 -11.23 -0.13
C LEU A 393 -1.08 -12.67 -0.30
N ALA A 394 -1.26 -13.41 0.80
CA ALA A 394 -1.70 -14.81 0.76
C ALA A 394 -3.09 -14.99 0.10
N GLN A 395 -4.01 -14.03 0.27
CA GLN A 395 -5.32 -14.10 -0.38
C GLN A 395 -5.23 -13.89 -1.90
N ARG A 396 -4.33 -13.00 -2.33
CA ARG A 396 -4.08 -12.78 -3.76
C ARG A 396 -3.41 -14.02 -4.38
N PHE A 397 -2.45 -14.61 -3.67
CA PHE A 397 -1.78 -15.84 -4.09
C PHE A 397 -2.74 -17.02 -4.20
N ALA A 398 -3.58 -17.26 -3.18
CA ALA A 398 -4.60 -18.31 -3.20
C ALA A 398 -5.54 -18.19 -4.41
N ARG A 399 -5.93 -16.95 -4.76
CA ARG A 399 -6.76 -16.69 -5.95
C ARG A 399 -6.04 -17.07 -7.24
N VAL A 400 -4.78 -16.67 -7.41
CA VAL A 400 -4.02 -16.99 -8.63
C VAL A 400 -3.78 -18.50 -8.72
N LEU A 401 -3.47 -19.18 -7.61
CA LEU A 401 -3.38 -20.64 -7.56
C LEU A 401 -4.70 -21.30 -8.00
N ALA A 402 -5.85 -20.79 -7.54
CA ALA A 402 -7.16 -21.31 -7.94
C ALA A 402 -7.39 -21.13 -9.46
N ASP A 403 -7.03 -19.98 -10.02
CA ASP A 403 -7.15 -19.68 -11.46
C ASP A 403 -6.23 -20.57 -12.32
N LEU A 404 -5.05 -20.93 -11.80
CA LEU A 404 -4.14 -21.88 -12.44
C LEU A 404 -4.63 -23.33 -12.30
N GLY A 405 -5.08 -23.73 -11.11
CA GLY A 405 -5.59 -25.07 -10.82
C GLY A 405 -6.87 -25.42 -11.60
N ALA A 406 -7.74 -24.43 -11.83
CA ALA A 406 -8.95 -24.57 -12.64
C ALA A 406 -8.67 -25.00 -14.10
N ARG A 407 -7.41 -24.93 -14.55
CA ARG A 407 -6.95 -25.42 -15.87
C ARG A 407 -6.62 -26.92 -15.88
N GLY A 408 -6.93 -27.64 -14.79
CA GLY A 408 -6.78 -29.09 -14.65
C GLY A 408 -5.55 -29.53 -13.84
N ASP A 409 -4.91 -28.62 -13.12
CA ASP A 409 -3.75 -28.93 -12.29
C ASP A 409 -4.17 -29.17 -10.83
N ALA A 410 -4.32 -30.45 -10.46
CA ALA A 410 -4.78 -30.83 -9.14
C ALA A 410 -3.88 -30.30 -8.02
N LEU A 411 -2.55 -30.28 -8.22
CA LEU A 411 -1.62 -29.75 -7.21
C LEU A 411 -1.88 -28.28 -6.92
N LEU A 412 -2.10 -27.48 -7.96
CA LEU A 412 -2.37 -26.05 -7.79
C LEU A 412 -3.75 -25.79 -7.20
N ALA A 413 -4.75 -26.63 -7.51
CA ALA A 413 -6.05 -26.57 -6.84
C ALA A 413 -5.94 -26.86 -5.34
N ASP A 414 -5.19 -27.90 -4.97
CA ASP A 414 -4.93 -28.23 -3.57
C ASP A 414 -4.14 -27.12 -2.85
N ALA A 415 -3.12 -26.58 -3.51
CA ALA A 415 -2.33 -25.46 -2.97
C ALA A 415 -3.18 -24.19 -2.82
N ALA A 416 -4.14 -23.95 -3.71
CA ALA A 416 -5.07 -22.82 -3.59
C ALA A 416 -5.95 -22.93 -2.33
N ASP A 417 -6.44 -24.13 -2.04
CA ASP A 417 -7.22 -24.41 -0.83
C ASP A 417 -6.39 -24.21 0.44
N LEU A 418 -5.18 -24.75 0.46
CA LEU A 418 -4.25 -24.58 1.58
C LEU A 418 -3.89 -23.09 1.80
N ALA A 419 -3.58 -22.36 0.72
CA ALA A 419 -3.28 -20.93 0.79
C ALA A 419 -4.47 -20.11 1.29
N ARG A 420 -5.69 -20.46 0.88
CA ARG A 420 -6.92 -19.81 1.34
C ARG A 420 -7.13 -20.03 2.84
N PHE A 421 -6.83 -21.24 3.34
CA PHE A 421 -6.88 -21.54 4.76
C PHE A 421 -5.83 -20.76 5.55
N GLU A 422 -4.55 -20.82 5.16
CA GLU A 422 -3.47 -20.08 5.82
C GLU A 422 -3.70 -18.56 5.81
N ALA A 423 -4.20 -18.01 4.69
CA ALA A 423 -4.56 -16.60 4.59
C ALA A 423 -5.66 -16.17 5.58
N ALA A 424 -6.57 -17.08 5.91
CA ALA A 424 -7.62 -16.82 6.90
C ALA A 424 -7.11 -16.93 8.35
N LEU A 425 -6.05 -17.71 8.60
CA LEU A 425 -5.37 -17.78 9.89
C LEU A 425 -4.47 -16.57 10.16
N GLY A 426 -3.72 -16.10 9.16
CA GLY A 426 -2.67 -15.10 9.33
C GLY A 426 -3.14 -13.65 9.45
N GLY A 427 -4.41 -13.35 9.14
CA GLY A 427 -4.94 -11.99 9.16
C GLY A 427 -6.39 -11.91 9.61
N PRO A 428 -6.71 -12.34 10.85
CA PRO A 428 -8.07 -12.24 11.34
C PRO A 428 -8.57 -10.78 11.33
N PRO A 429 -9.82 -10.54 10.91
CA PRO A 429 -10.47 -9.27 11.20
C PRO A 429 -10.53 -9.03 12.73
N ALA A 430 -10.80 -7.79 13.13
CA ALA A 430 -11.03 -7.50 14.55
C ALA A 430 -12.24 -8.31 15.06
N PRO A 431 -12.21 -8.82 16.30
CA PRO A 431 -13.33 -9.54 16.86
C PRO A 431 -14.58 -8.64 16.95
N ASP A 432 -15.74 -9.27 16.83
CA ASP A 432 -17.03 -8.59 17.03
C ASP A 432 -17.23 -8.38 18.54
N LEU A 433 -16.77 -7.22 19.02
CA LEU A 433 -16.86 -6.85 20.43
C LEU A 433 -18.30 -6.78 20.92
N GLU A 434 -19.25 -6.46 20.04
CA GLU A 434 -20.67 -6.50 20.39
C GLU A 434 -21.06 -7.95 20.65
N ALA A 435 -20.82 -8.87 19.71
CA ALA A 435 -21.11 -10.30 19.90
C ALA A 435 -20.48 -10.85 21.19
N LEU A 436 -19.20 -10.54 21.44
CA LEU A 436 -18.48 -10.95 22.65
C LEU A 436 -19.08 -10.38 23.95
N THR A 437 -19.53 -9.13 23.94
CA THR A 437 -20.16 -8.50 25.11
C THR A 437 -21.51 -9.13 25.43
N LEU A 438 -22.23 -9.61 24.43
CA LEU A 438 -23.58 -10.15 24.60
C LEU A 438 -23.60 -11.60 25.08
N VAL A 439 -22.47 -12.31 25.01
CA VAL A 439 -22.34 -13.72 25.42
C VAL A 439 -22.79 -13.96 26.87
N GLU A 440 -22.47 -13.06 27.80
CA GLU A 440 -22.74 -13.23 29.24
C GLU A 440 -24.24 -13.13 29.61
N THR A 441 -25.09 -12.73 28.66
CA THR A 441 -26.50 -12.40 28.93
C THR A 441 -27.52 -13.42 28.41
N VAL A 442 -27.05 -14.50 27.78
CA VAL A 442 -27.92 -15.47 27.09
C VAL A 442 -27.99 -16.79 27.86
N ASP A 443 -28.91 -16.87 28.82
CA ASP A 443 -29.24 -18.13 29.52
C ASP A 443 -30.07 -19.10 28.63
N ASP A 444 -30.68 -18.59 27.55
CA ASP A 444 -31.46 -19.36 26.58
C ASP A 444 -31.05 -18.99 25.14
N VAL A 445 -30.46 -19.95 24.43
CA VAL A 445 -29.97 -19.83 23.05
C VAL A 445 -31.11 -19.83 22.02
N SER A 446 -32.37 -19.88 22.46
CA SER A 446 -33.52 -19.81 21.54
C SER A 446 -33.70 -18.41 20.95
N GLY A 447 -33.51 -18.26 19.64
CA GLY A 447 -33.73 -16.97 18.97
C GLY A 447 -33.00 -16.77 17.66
N ALA A 448 -33.23 -15.59 17.08
CA ALA A 448 -32.58 -15.19 15.85
C ALA A 448 -31.16 -14.66 16.12
N VAL A 449 -30.19 -15.14 15.35
CA VAL A 449 -28.77 -14.78 15.39
C VAL A 449 -28.28 -14.28 14.03
N VAL A 450 -27.17 -13.55 14.02
CA VAL A 450 -26.42 -13.19 12.81
C VAL A 450 -24.99 -13.70 12.94
N LEU A 451 -24.42 -14.20 11.86
CA LEU A 451 -23.00 -14.52 11.80
C LEU A 451 -22.16 -13.26 11.92
N SER A 452 -21.16 -13.27 12.81
CA SER A 452 -20.22 -12.18 12.98
C SER A 452 -19.58 -11.81 11.63
N PRO A 453 -19.47 -10.51 11.29
CA PRO A 453 -18.78 -10.08 10.09
C PRO A 453 -17.28 -10.43 10.12
N ALA A 454 -16.74 -10.82 11.29
CA ALA A 454 -15.38 -11.29 11.46
C ALA A 454 -15.21 -12.79 11.13
N ALA A 455 -16.31 -13.55 11.07
CA ALA A 455 -16.26 -14.98 10.78
C ALA A 455 -16.10 -15.25 9.28
N ARG A 456 -15.46 -16.38 8.94
CA ARG A 456 -15.23 -16.85 7.57
C ARG A 456 -15.55 -18.34 7.48
N LEU A 457 -16.55 -18.68 6.67
CA LEU A 457 -16.83 -20.07 6.32
C LEU A 457 -15.96 -20.49 5.13
N LEU A 458 -15.18 -21.55 5.30
CA LEU A 458 -14.34 -22.15 4.27
C LEU A 458 -14.78 -23.59 4.04
N ARG A 459 -14.78 -24.00 2.77
CA ARG A 459 -15.16 -25.35 2.33
C ARG A 459 -14.09 -25.91 1.43
N PHE A 460 -13.67 -27.13 1.71
CA PHE A 460 -12.60 -27.82 1.03
C PHE A 460 -13.06 -29.22 0.64
N ASP A 461 -12.59 -29.71 -0.51
CA ASP A 461 -12.86 -31.08 -0.96
C ASP A 461 -11.99 -32.13 -0.24
N TRP A 462 -11.12 -31.68 0.67
CA TRP A 462 -10.18 -32.48 1.44
C TRP A 462 -9.91 -31.88 2.83
N ASP A 463 -9.25 -32.67 3.70
CA ASP A 463 -8.95 -32.27 5.08
C ASP A 463 -7.66 -31.42 5.17
N VAL A 464 -7.82 -30.12 4.93
CA VAL A 464 -6.73 -29.14 4.98
C VAL A 464 -6.08 -29.04 6.38
N PRO A 465 -6.83 -28.96 7.50
CA PRO A 465 -6.23 -28.94 8.83
C PRO A 465 -5.43 -30.20 9.14
N GLY A 466 -5.97 -31.38 8.83
CA GLY A 466 -5.27 -32.64 9.05
C GLY A 466 -3.95 -32.73 8.29
N TYR A 467 -3.83 -32.08 7.13
CA TYR A 467 -2.57 -32.02 6.40
C TYR A 467 -1.54 -31.12 7.07
N ILE A 468 -1.95 -29.94 7.56
CA ILE A 468 -1.05 -29.02 8.29
C ILE A 468 -0.53 -29.68 9.56
N ASP A 469 -1.39 -30.41 10.27
CA ASP A 469 -1.03 -31.13 11.50
C ASP A 469 -0.20 -32.41 11.22
N GLY A 470 0.06 -32.73 9.95
CA GLY A 470 0.78 -33.94 9.53
C GLY A 470 0.02 -35.24 9.80
N LEU A 471 -1.29 -35.17 10.04
CA LEU A 471 -2.17 -36.30 10.33
C LEU A 471 -2.56 -37.08 9.08
N ILE A 472 -2.56 -36.42 7.91
CA ILE A 472 -2.86 -37.04 6.62
C ILE A 472 -1.79 -36.72 5.59
N THR A 473 -1.65 -37.59 4.59
CA THR A 473 -0.86 -37.27 3.39
C THR A 473 -1.74 -36.72 2.27
N ARG A 474 -1.09 -36.24 1.20
CA ARG A 474 -1.78 -35.82 -0.02
C ARG A 474 -2.64 -36.93 -0.64
N ASP A 475 -2.30 -38.19 -0.46
CA ASP A 475 -3.01 -39.29 -1.11
C ASP A 475 -4.22 -39.79 -0.30
N ASP A 476 -4.35 -39.38 0.97
CA ASP A 476 -5.41 -39.80 1.90
C ASP A 476 -6.69 -38.91 1.83
N ARG A 477 -6.71 -37.97 0.88
CA ARG A 477 -7.47 -36.70 0.86
C ARG A 477 -9.00 -36.71 0.79
N ARG A 478 -9.70 -37.83 0.89
CA ARG A 478 -11.12 -37.87 0.44
C ARG A 478 -12.19 -37.57 1.50
N GLN A 479 -11.90 -36.71 2.46
CA GLN A 479 -12.95 -36.20 3.35
C GLN A 479 -13.11 -34.70 3.13
N PRO A 480 -14.20 -34.26 2.46
CA PRO A 480 -14.55 -32.85 2.41
C PRO A 480 -14.67 -32.28 3.81
N THR A 481 -14.19 -31.06 4.00
CA THR A 481 -14.26 -30.36 5.28
C THR A 481 -14.93 -29.00 5.13
N SER A 482 -15.78 -28.66 6.09
CA SER A 482 -16.33 -27.32 6.26
C SER A 482 -15.79 -26.74 7.55
N LEU A 483 -15.17 -25.57 7.50
CA LEU A 483 -14.52 -24.92 8.64
C LEU A 483 -15.06 -23.50 8.80
N LEU A 484 -15.39 -23.13 10.04
CA LEU A 484 -15.68 -21.76 10.41
C LEU A 484 -14.50 -21.18 11.17
N LEU A 485 -13.93 -20.11 10.64
CA LEU A 485 -12.81 -19.40 11.24
C LEU A 485 -13.29 -18.07 11.79
N ALA A 486 -12.90 -17.73 13.02
CA ALA A 486 -13.23 -16.44 13.61
C ALA A 486 -12.20 -16.03 14.66
N PRO A 487 -11.96 -14.73 14.88
CA PRO A 487 -11.16 -14.24 15.99
C PRO A 487 -11.92 -14.38 17.32
N ASN A 488 -11.24 -14.82 18.38
CA ASN A 488 -11.74 -14.75 19.75
C ASN A 488 -11.47 -13.36 20.38
N ALA A 489 -11.82 -13.18 21.66
CA ALA A 489 -11.58 -11.93 22.41
C ALA A 489 -10.09 -11.54 22.51
N GLU A 490 -9.20 -12.53 22.47
CA GLU A 490 -7.74 -12.35 22.51
C GLU A 490 -7.13 -12.11 21.12
N ARG A 491 -7.97 -12.05 20.07
CA ARG A 491 -7.61 -11.92 18.65
C ARG A 491 -6.89 -13.14 18.07
N GLU A 492 -6.99 -14.28 18.72
CA GLU A 492 -6.54 -15.56 18.17
C GLU A 492 -7.62 -16.13 17.24
N VAL A 493 -7.22 -16.75 16.13
CA VAL A 493 -8.16 -17.42 15.23
C VAL A 493 -8.54 -18.77 15.82
N VAL A 494 -9.83 -18.97 16.08
CA VAL A 494 -10.40 -20.29 16.35
C VAL A 494 -10.85 -20.93 15.04
N VAL A 495 -10.56 -22.21 14.88
CA VAL A 495 -10.98 -23.03 13.73
C VAL A 495 -12.00 -24.04 14.22
N ILE A 496 -13.21 -23.99 13.68
CA ILE A 496 -14.34 -24.78 14.16
C ILE A 496 -14.80 -25.69 13.01
N PRO A 497 -14.62 -27.02 13.12
CA PRO A 497 -15.15 -27.95 12.14
C PRO A 497 -16.68 -27.94 12.21
N LEU A 498 -17.31 -27.93 11.04
CA LEU A 498 -18.77 -27.95 10.91
C LEU A 498 -19.21 -29.20 10.16
N GLU A 499 -20.35 -29.74 10.57
CA GLU A 499 -21.07 -30.70 9.77
C GLU A 499 -21.63 -30.01 8.51
N GLU A 500 -21.78 -30.75 7.40
CA GLU A 500 -22.20 -30.17 6.11
C GLU A 500 -23.57 -29.48 6.19
N ALA A 501 -24.48 -30.00 7.02
CA ALA A 501 -25.78 -29.38 7.26
C ALA A 501 -25.67 -28.00 7.93
N GLU A 502 -24.73 -27.83 8.88
CA GLU A 502 -24.50 -26.58 9.59
C GLU A 502 -23.83 -25.55 8.68
N ALA A 503 -22.83 -25.98 7.92
CA ALA A 503 -22.18 -25.16 6.91
C ALA A 503 -23.19 -24.66 5.86
N ALA A 504 -24.11 -25.51 5.40
CA ALA A 504 -25.14 -25.12 4.44
C ALA A 504 -26.13 -24.08 5.01
N VAL A 505 -26.45 -24.15 6.31
CA VAL A 505 -27.27 -23.13 7.00
C VAL A 505 -26.54 -21.78 7.00
N LEU A 506 -25.26 -21.76 7.40
CA LEU A 506 -24.46 -20.53 7.45
C LEU A 506 -24.27 -19.92 6.06
N ASP A 507 -23.99 -20.74 5.05
CA ASP A 507 -23.82 -20.31 3.66
C ASP A 507 -25.12 -19.69 3.11
N SER A 508 -26.26 -20.32 3.37
CA SER A 508 -27.58 -19.79 2.97
C SER A 508 -27.97 -18.52 3.72
N ALA A 509 -27.55 -18.36 4.98
CA ALA A 509 -27.87 -17.19 5.78
C ALA A 509 -27.01 -15.97 5.38
N GLY A 510 -25.72 -16.19 5.09
CA GLY A 510 -24.76 -15.12 4.86
C GLY A 510 -24.74 -14.13 6.03
N SER A 511 -25.04 -12.86 5.75
CA SER A 511 -25.16 -11.81 6.78
C SER A 511 -26.60 -11.59 7.28
N SER A 512 -27.56 -12.42 6.86
CA SER A 512 -28.95 -12.29 7.25
C SER A 512 -29.25 -13.02 8.57
N PRO A 513 -30.23 -12.55 9.35
CA PRO A 513 -30.75 -13.26 10.52
C PRO A 513 -31.20 -14.69 10.23
N PHE A 514 -30.88 -15.63 11.10
CA PHE A 514 -31.38 -17.02 11.06
C PHE A 514 -31.65 -17.56 12.47
N ASP A 515 -32.39 -18.66 12.57
CA ASP A 515 -32.72 -19.29 13.86
C ASP A 515 -31.51 -20.07 14.40
N ALA A 516 -31.06 -19.76 15.61
CA ALA A 516 -29.93 -20.43 16.26
C ALA A 516 -30.16 -21.94 16.41
N ALA A 517 -31.42 -22.39 16.55
CA ALA A 517 -31.76 -23.81 16.64
C ALA A 517 -31.43 -24.61 15.37
N ALA A 518 -31.12 -23.92 14.25
CA ALA A 518 -30.66 -24.55 13.01
C ALA A 518 -29.19 -25.04 13.07
N LEU A 519 -28.43 -24.68 14.12
CA LEU A 519 -27.05 -25.10 14.32
C LEU A 519 -26.91 -25.83 15.65
N ALA A 520 -26.43 -27.08 15.65
CA ALA A 520 -26.22 -27.82 16.89
C ALA A 520 -25.09 -27.19 17.72
N CYS A 521 -24.08 -26.62 17.03
CA CYS A 521 -22.99 -25.87 17.64
C CYS A 521 -23.33 -24.41 18.02
N ALA A 522 -24.57 -23.92 17.86
CA ALA A 522 -24.92 -22.53 18.15
C ALA A 522 -24.49 -22.03 19.54
N PRO A 523 -24.67 -22.80 20.65
CA PRO A 523 -24.23 -22.35 21.97
C PRO A 523 -22.74 -22.06 22.04
N ASP A 524 -21.90 -22.93 21.46
CA ASP A 524 -20.45 -22.76 21.42
C ASP A 524 -20.05 -21.56 20.55
N LEU A 525 -20.70 -21.41 19.40
CA LEU A 525 -20.45 -20.28 18.49
C LEU A 525 -20.86 -18.93 19.09
N ILE A 526 -21.94 -18.88 19.86
CA ILE A 526 -22.31 -17.69 20.64
C ILE A 526 -21.27 -17.45 21.72
N GLY A 527 -20.88 -18.49 22.47
CA GLY A 527 -19.83 -18.44 23.49
C GLY A 527 -18.52 -17.81 23.03
N LEU A 528 -18.16 -18.06 21.77
CA LEU A 528 -16.94 -17.55 21.13
C LEU A 528 -17.13 -16.17 20.47
N GLY A 529 -18.31 -15.57 20.53
CA GLY A 529 -18.63 -14.30 19.85
C GLY A 529 -18.71 -14.42 18.32
N VAL A 530 -18.87 -15.64 17.79
CA VAL A 530 -18.98 -15.91 16.35
C VAL A 530 -20.40 -15.70 15.85
N LEU A 531 -21.40 -15.97 16.70
CA LEU A 531 -22.80 -15.64 16.44
C LEU A 531 -23.27 -14.55 17.38
N ARG A 532 -23.95 -13.55 16.82
CA ARG A 532 -24.53 -12.43 17.56
C ARG A 532 -26.05 -12.57 17.68
N PRO A 533 -26.62 -12.65 18.90
CA PRO A 533 -28.07 -12.61 19.10
C PRO A 533 -28.70 -11.28 18.64
N ILE A 534 -29.88 -11.32 18.02
CA ILE A 534 -30.57 -10.13 17.47
C ILE A 534 -31.62 -9.57 18.44
N ARG A 535 -32.23 -10.44 19.25
CA ARG A 535 -33.28 -10.04 20.19
C ARG A 535 -32.93 -10.53 21.58
N TYR A 536 -32.98 -9.60 22.52
CA TYR A 536 -33.02 -9.93 23.93
C TYR A 536 -34.42 -10.41 24.30
N PRO A 537 -34.57 -11.49 25.07
CA PRO A 537 -35.70 -11.57 25.97
C PRO A 537 -35.60 -10.38 26.93
N VAL A 538 -36.58 -9.49 26.88
CA VAL A 538 -36.72 -8.38 27.85
C VAL A 538 -37.23 -8.93 29.18
#